data_AF-A0A7V9HRE0-F1
#
_entry.id   AF-A0A7V9HRE0-F1
#
_cell.length_a   1.000
_cell.length_b   1.000
_cell.length_c   1.000
_cell.angle_alpha   90.00
_cell.angle_beta   90.00
_cell.angle_gamma   90.00
#
_symmetry.space_group_name_H-M   'P 1'
#
loop_
_entity.id
_entity.type
_entity.pdbx_description
1 polymer ?
#
loop_
_entity_poly.entity_id
_entity_poly.type
_entity_poly.pdbx_seq_one_letter_code
_entity_poly.pdbx_strand_id
1 'polypeptide(L)' 'GPSYLDPGSGGPDNDFTNRNTHFMTWNLLHLARMLKDAGGIPAHGNRRDEWDAMGHPDADNPEHR' A
#
# COMPACT_ATOMS: atom_id res chain seq x y z
N GLY A 1 -1.53 16.91 -1.19
CA GLY A 1 -2.54 17.46 -2.10
C GLY A 1 -3.90 16.86 -1.75
N PRO A 2 -5.00 17.39 -2.31
CA PRO A 2 -6.33 16.81 -2.16
C PRO A 2 -6.39 15.35 -2.65
N SER A 3 -7.20 14.53 -1.99
CA SER A 3 -7.51 13.16 -2.39
C SER A 3 -8.32 13.15 -3.69
N TYR A 4 -8.39 12.00 -4.37
CA TYR A 4 -8.99 11.88 -5.70
C TYR A 4 -10.42 12.45 -5.80
N LEU A 5 -11.30 12.24 -4.80
CA LEU A 5 -12.67 12.78 -4.81
C LEU A 5 -12.84 14.10 -4.04
N ASP A 6 -11.76 14.67 -3.50
CA ASP A 6 -11.87 15.92 -2.75
C ASP A 6 -12.24 17.08 -3.70
N PRO A 7 -13.09 18.03 -3.27
CA PRO A 7 -13.42 19.20 -4.09
C PRO A 7 -12.16 19.94 -4.56
N GLY A 8 -12.07 20.19 -5.87
CA GLY A 8 -10.92 20.85 -6.48
C GLY A 8 -9.68 19.97 -6.68
N SER A 9 -9.79 18.65 -6.53
CA SER A 9 -8.66 17.73 -6.78
C SER A 9 -8.21 17.69 -8.23
N GLY A 10 -9.12 17.97 -9.18
CA GLY A 10 -8.91 17.77 -10.62
C GLY A 10 -8.72 16.31 -11.02
N GLY A 11 -8.86 15.37 -10.07
CA GLY A 11 -8.70 13.93 -10.29
C GLY A 11 -9.76 13.36 -11.23
N PRO A 12 -11.07 13.54 -10.93
CA PRO A 12 -12.16 12.97 -11.72
C PRO A 12 -12.27 13.55 -13.13
N ASP A 13 -11.73 14.76 -13.35
CA ASP A 13 -11.75 15.43 -14.65
C ASP A 13 -10.53 15.07 -15.52
N ASN A 14 -9.54 14.37 -14.98
CA ASN A 14 -8.31 13.99 -15.68
C ASN A 14 -8.40 12.54 -16.21
N ASP A 15 -8.46 12.41 -17.54
CA ASP A 15 -8.58 11.11 -18.22
C ASP A 15 -7.41 10.15 -17.92
N PHE A 16 -6.17 10.66 -17.85
CA PHE A 16 -5.01 9.84 -17.50
C PHE A 16 -5.16 9.27 -16.09
N THR A 17 -5.57 10.08 -15.13
CA THR A 17 -5.78 9.64 -13.74
C THR A 17 -6.93 8.64 -13.66
N ASN A 18 -8.07 8.92 -14.27
CA ASN A 18 -9.24 8.04 -14.28
C ASN A 18 -8.92 6.66 -14.83
N ARG A 19 -8.30 6.60 -16.00
CA ARG A 19 -7.96 5.35 -16.67
C ARG A 19 -7.04 4.48 -15.80
N ASN A 20 -5.97 5.08 -15.27
CA ASN A 20 -5.01 4.33 -14.47
C ASN A 20 -5.59 3.91 -13.12
N THR A 21 -6.38 4.77 -12.45
CA THR A 21 -7.07 4.39 -11.20
C THR A 21 -8.02 3.22 -11.45
N HIS A 22 -8.76 3.20 -12.56
CA HIS A 22 -9.65 2.09 -12.89
C HIS A 22 -8.89 0.77 -13.06
N PHE A 23 -7.80 0.77 -13.85
CA PHE A 23 -6.97 -0.42 -14.03
C PHE A 23 -6.31 -0.88 -12.74
N MET A 24 -5.80 0.05 -11.94
CA MET A 24 -5.25 -0.25 -10.62
C MET A 24 -6.30 -0.89 -9.72
N THR A 25 -7.51 -0.34 -9.63
CA THR A 25 -8.60 -0.90 -8.83
C THR A 25 -8.93 -2.32 -9.28
N TRP A 26 -9.05 -2.57 -10.59
CA TRP A 26 -9.32 -3.90 -11.10
C TRP A 26 -8.21 -4.89 -10.72
N ASN A 27 -6.95 -4.52 -10.96
CA ASN A 27 -5.79 -5.37 -10.65
C ASN A 27 -5.70 -5.71 -9.17
N LEU A 28 -5.94 -4.73 -8.30
CA LEU A 28 -5.93 -4.93 -6.85
C LEU A 28 -7.06 -5.85 -6.39
N LEU A 29 -8.27 -5.69 -6.92
CA LEU A 29 -9.40 -6.57 -6.58
C LEU A 29 -9.17 -8.00 -7.06
N HIS A 30 -8.58 -8.16 -8.25
CA HIS A 30 -8.25 -9.48 -8.78
C HIS A 30 -7.15 -10.15 -7.96
N LEU A 31 -6.08 -9.43 -7.61
CA LEU A 31 -5.02 -9.92 -6.73
C LEU A 31 -5.58 -10.28 -5.34
N ALA A 32 -6.43 -9.44 -4.76
CA ALA A 32 -7.07 -9.71 -3.49
C ALA A 32 -7.94 -10.99 -3.55
N ARG A 33 -8.64 -11.22 -4.66
CA ARG A 33 -9.38 -12.47 -4.89
C ARG A 33 -8.44 -13.67 -4.95
N MET A 34 -7.37 -13.61 -5.74
CA MET A 34 -6.39 -14.70 -5.83
C MET A 34 -5.81 -15.04 -4.46
N LEU A 35 -5.42 -14.03 -3.68
CA LEU A 35 -4.92 -14.22 -2.32
C LEU A 35 -5.98 -14.82 -1.40
N LYS A 36 -7.22 -14.33 -1.45
CA LYS A 36 -8.33 -14.87 -0.65
C LYS A 36 -8.56 -16.35 -0.95
N ASP A 37 -8.57 -16.72 -2.22
CA ASP A 37 -8.80 -18.10 -2.65
C ASP A 37 -7.61 -19.01 -2.28
N ALA A 38 -6.40 -18.47 -2.21
CA ALA A 38 -5.18 -19.16 -1.77
C ALA A 38 -4.99 -19.22 -0.23
N GLY A 39 -5.91 -18.67 0.56
CA GLY A 39 -5.81 -18.66 2.04
C GLY A 39 -5.02 -17.48 2.63
N GLY A 40 -4.77 -16.43 1.84
CA GLY A 40 -4.09 -15.20 2.25
C GLY A 40 -2.58 -15.24 2.06
N ILE A 41 -1.90 -14.20 2.57
CA ILE A 41 -0.43 -14.14 2.64
C ILE A 41 -0.01 -14.75 3.98
N PRO A 42 0.92 -15.72 4.02
CA PRO A 42 1.45 -16.26 5.27
C PRO A 42 1.98 -15.15 6.18
N ALA A 43 1.71 -15.22 7.48
CA ALA A 43 2.12 -14.18 8.43
C ALA A 43 3.65 -14.15 8.68
N HIS A 44 4.37 -15.23 8.34
CA HIS A 44 5.81 -15.35 8.54
C HIS A 44 6.56 -14.19 7.84
N GLY A 45 7.38 -13.46 8.59
CA GLY A 45 8.14 -12.31 8.08
C GLY A 45 7.32 -11.02 7.90
N ASN A 46 6.02 -11.03 8.19
CA ASN A 46 5.16 -9.83 8.22
C ASN A 46 4.56 -9.62 9.62
N ARG A 47 5.35 -9.95 10.65
CA ARG A 47 4.96 -9.91 12.06
C ARG A 47 5.67 -8.76 12.76
N ARG A 48 4.89 -7.85 13.36
CA ARG A 48 5.42 -6.64 14.00
C ARG A 48 6.18 -6.96 15.30
N ASP A 49 5.67 -7.91 16.06
CA ASP A 49 6.31 -8.45 17.27
C ASP A 49 7.65 -9.11 16.95
N GLU A 50 7.75 -9.87 15.86
CA GLU A 50 9.03 -10.44 15.41
C GLU A 50 10.01 -9.33 14.98
N TRP A 51 9.54 -8.29 14.29
CA TRP A 51 10.35 -7.12 13.92
C TRP A 51 10.88 -6.34 15.13
N ASP A 52 10.02 -6.05 16.11
CA ASP A 52 10.41 -5.31 17.31
C ASP A 52 11.36 -6.15 18.20
N ALA A 53 11.20 -7.49 18.20
CA ALA A 53 12.07 -8.41 18.92
C ALA A 53 13.47 -8.56 18.29
N MET A 54 13.61 -8.32 16.98
CA MET A 54 14.91 -8.26 16.29
C MET A 54 15.75 -7.06 16.72
N GLY A 55 15.17 -6.10 17.44
CA GLY A 55 15.86 -5.04 18.16
C GLY A 55 16.93 -4.37 17.31
N HIS A 56 16.54 -3.67 16.23
CA HIS A 56 17.43 -3.01 15.27
C HIS A 56 18.54 -2.18 15.96
N PRO A 57 19.78 -2.69 16.07
CA PRO A 57 20.90 -1.93 16.63
C PRO A 57 21.47 -0.95 15.59
N ASP A 58 21.23 -1.23 14.30
CA ASP A 58 21.83 -0.56 13.14
C ASP A 58 20.82 0.30 12.36
N ALA A 59 19.69 0.68 12.96
CA ALA A 59 18.90 1.79 12.43
C ALA A 59 19.65 3.09 12.75
N ASP A 60 20.85 3.23 12.19
CA ASP A 60 21.64 4.44 12.19
C ASP A 60 20.82 5.49 11.44
N ASN A 61 20.00 6.23 12.19
CA ASN A 61 19.39 7.44 11.70
C ASN A 61 20.46 8.54 11.77
N PRO A 62 21.04 8.98 10.64
CA PRO A 62 22.08 9.99 10.64
C PRO A 62 21.59 11.37 11.11
N GLU A 63 20.28 11.61 11.20
CA GLU A 63 19.71 12.90 11.62
C GLU A 63 19.34 13.03 13.11
N HIS A 64 19.57 12.01 13.94
CA HIS A 64 19.37 12.09 15.40
C HIS A 64 20.63 11.69 16.17
N ARG A 65 21.65 12.55 16.12
CA ARG A 65 22.72 12.63 17.13
C ARG A 65 22.60 13.92 17.91
#